data_AF-A0A7W1CTE3-F1
#
_entry.id   AF-A0A7W1CTE3-F1
#
_cell.length_a   1.000
_cell.length_b   1.000
_cell.length_c   1.000
_cell.angle_alpha   90.00
_cell.angle_beta   90.00
_cell.angle_gamma   90.00
#
_symmetry.space_group_name_H-M   'P 1'
#
loop_
_entity.id
_entity.type
_entity.pdbx_description
1 polymer ?
#
loop_
_entity_poly.entity_id
_entity_poly.type
_entity_poly.pdbx_seq_one_letter_code
_entity_poly.pdbx_strand_id
1 'polypeptide(L)'
;MSQNSSVTPFHSRAERNKPDAPWRVKRGGWVLRLYENSLVLAFFLLFLASVVVHAAGGMRLYNEEQLALGKETVGFAGYLGTAQFWFESLQNWQSEFLAIASKVILSIFLRQRGSPESKPVAAGMSQTGEED
;
A
#
# COMPACT_ATOMS: atom_id res chain seq x y z
N MET A 1 36.17 4.07 25.56
CA MET A 1 35.04 3.16 25.85
C MET A 1 33.96 3.43 24.83
N SER A 2 33.81 2.54 23.84
CA SER A 2 32.81 2.63 22.77
C SER A 2 31.61 1.77 23.16
N GLN A 3 30.42 2.36 23.31
CA GLN A 3 29.18 1.60 23.40
C GLN A 3 28.41 1.75 22.09
N ASN A 4 28.30 0.62 21.41
CA ASN A 4 27.68 0.42 20.11
C ASN A 4 26.17 0.23 20.32
N SER A 5 25.35 1.21 19.93
CA SER A 5 23.89 1.11 19.97
C SER A 5 23.40 0.17 18.86
N SER A 6 23.19 -1.09 19.20
CA SER A 6 22.55 -2.06 18.30
C SER A 6 21.07 -1.71 18.13
N VAL A 7 20.75 -1.12 16.99
CA VAL A 7 19.40 -1.01 16.45
C VAL A 7 18.84 -2.43 16.36
N THR A 8 17.89 -2.78 17.24
CA THR A 8 17.24 -4.09 17.25
C THR A 8 16.11 -4.11 16.21
N PRO A 9 16.12 -5.03 15.22
CA PRO A 9 15.01 -5.20 14.31
C PRO A 9 13.95 -6.14 14.91
N PHE A 10 12.68 -5.80 14.69
CA PHE A 10 11.47 -6.64 14.72
C PHE A 10 11.39 -7.77 15.77
N HIS A 11 10.54 -7.52 16.78
CA HIS A 11 9.98 -8.47 17.76
C HIS A 11 10.98 -9.44 18.40
N SER A 12 11.48 -9.05 19.58
CA SER A 12 12.24 -9.94 20.45
C SER A 12 11.46 -11.23 20.71
N ARG A 13 12.16 -12.37 20.64
CA ARG A 13 11.62 -13.73 20.87
C ARG A 13 10.86 -13.87 22.20
N ALA A 14 11.08 -12.93 23.13
CA ALA A 14 10.44 -12.80 24.43
C ALA A 14 8.94 -12.50 24.36
N GLU A 15 8.43 -11.81 23.32
CA GLU A 15 7.01 -11.47 23.23
C GLU A 15 6.11 -12.67 22.85
N ARG A 16 6.68 -13.72 22.24
CA ARG A 16 5.95 -14.92 21.81
C ARG A 16 5.46 -15.81 22.95
N ASN A 17 6.06 -15.70 24.13
CA ASN A 17 5.79 -16.56 25.28
C ASN A 17 4.84 -15.94 26.32
N LYS A 18 4.19 -14.81 26.01
CA LYS A 18 3.17 -14.21 26.89
C LYS A 18 1.91 -15.11 26.91
N PRO A 19 1.33 -15.42 28.09
CA PRO A 19 0.16 -16.31 28.21
C PRO A 19 -1.03 -15.85 27.36
N ASP A 20 -1.20 -14.53 27.27
CA ASP A 20 -2.28 -13.81 26.59
C ASP A 20 -2.09 -13.64 25.07
N ALA A 21 -1.05 -14.23 24.48
CA ALA A 21 -0.85 -14.15 23.04
C ALA A 21 -1.96 -14.91 22.29
N PRO A 22 -2.63 -14.29 21.29
CA PRO A 22 -3.65 -14.94 20.47
C PRO A 22 -3.11 -16.24 19.87
N TRP A 23 -3.92 -17.30 19.83
CA TRP A 23 -3.49 -18.64 19.40
C TRP A 23 -2.82 -18.68 18.02
N ARG A 24 -3.09 -17.69 17.15
CA ARG A 24 -2.49 -17.50 15.83
C ARG A 24 -0.99 -17.16 15.89
N VAL A 25 -0.54 -16.45 16.93
CA VAL A 25 0.87 -16.14 17.20
C VAL A 25 1.61 -17.38 17.71
N LYS A 26 0.90 -18.29 18.41
CA LYS A 26 1.46 -19.52 18.99
C LYS A 26 1.72 -20.63 17.95
N ARG A 27 1.01 -20.64 16.82
CA ARG A 27 1.20 -21.67 15.76
C ARG A 27 2.45 -21.44 14.89
N GLY A 28 2.85 -20.18 14.67
CA GLY A 28 4.01 -19.84 13.83
C GLY A 28 3.92 -20.31 12.37
N GLY A 29 4.79 -19.79 11.51
CA GLY A 29 4.96 -20.28 10.13
C GLY A 29 4.09 -19.59 9.08
N TRP A 30 3.64 -20.35 8.06
CA TRP A 30 2.98 -19.84 6.86
C TRP A 30 1.56 -19.31 7.11
N VAL A 31 0.86 -19.85 8.12
CA VAL A 31 -0.48 -19.37 8.54
C VAL A 31 -0.41 -17.98 9.18
N LEU A 32 0.64 -17.71 9.96
CA LEU A 32 0.87 -16.39 10.54
C LEU A 32 1.21 -15.39 9.43
N ARG A 33 2.03 -15.77 8.45
CA ARG A 33 2.32 -14.92 7.27
C ARG A 33 1.10 -14.64 6.40
N LEU A 34 0.25 -15.64 6.14
CA LEU A 34 -1.01 -15.43 5.42
C LEU A 34 -1.96 -14.51 6.16
N TYR A 35 -1.99 -14.59 7.49
CA TYR A 35 -2.81 -13.69 8.33
C TYR A 35 -2.25 -12.27 8.39
N GLU A 36 -0.92 -12.11 8.50
CA GLU A 36 -0.24 -10.82 8.45
C GLU A 36 -0.42 -10.13 7.08
N ASN A 37 -0.55 -10.91 6.01
CA ASN A 37 -0.73 -10.41 4.64
C ASN A 37 -2.17 -10.59 4.11
N SER A 38 -3.13 -10.98 4.95
CA SER A 38 -4.47 -11.33 4.48
C SER A 38 -5.20 -10.13 3.89
N LEU A 39 -4.94 -8.94 4.45
CA LEU A 39 -5.51 -7.69 3.97
C LEU A 39 -4.98 -7.34 2.57
N VAL A 40 -3.67 -7.43 2.37
CA VAL A 40 -3.03 -7.20 1.06
C VAL A 40 -3.52 -8.22 0.04
N LEU A 41 -3.62 -9.49 0.43
CA LEU A 41 -4.13 -10.55 -0.44
C LEU A 41 -5.60 -10.32 -0.82
N ALA A 42 -6.45 -9.91 0.13
CA ALA A 42 -7.85 -9.59 -0.15
C ALA A 42 -7.97 -8.43 -1.15
N PHE A 43 -7.23 -7.33 -0.94
CA PHE A 43 -7.20 -6.22 -1.88
C PHE A 43 -6.63 -6.62 -3.24
N PHE A 44 -5.60 -7.48 -3.29
CA PHE A 44 -5.05 -7.98 -4.53
C PHE A 44 -6.05 -8.83 -5.32
N LEU A 45 -6.81 -9.71 -4.64
CA LEU A 45 -7.87 -10.50 -5.27
C LEU A 45 -9.01 -9.61 -5.78
N LEU A 46 -9.45 -8.64 -4.97
CA LEU A 46 -10.45 -7.65 -5.40
C LEU A 46 -9.96 -6.82 -6.58
N PHE A 47 -8.69 -6.44 -6.58
CA PHE A 47 -8.06 -5.73 -7.69
C PHE A 47 -8.06 -6.58 -8.97
N LEU A 48 -7.62 -7.85 -8.90
CA LEU A 48 -7.67 -8.74 -10.06
C LEU A 48 -9.10 -8.96 -10.56
N ALA A 49 -10.06 -9.17 -9.67
CA ALA A 49 -11.47 -9.32 -10.03
C ALA A 49 -11.98 -8.05 -10.74
N SER A 50 -11.63 -6.87 -10.21
CA SER A 50 -11.96 -5.58 -10.82
C SER A 50 -11.36 -5.44 -12.22
N VAL A 51 -10.07 -5.76 -12.41
CA VAL A 51 -9.40 -5.73 -13.72
C VAL A 51 -10.08 -6.68 -14.71
N VAL A 52 -10.44 -7.89 -14.29
CA VAL A 52 -11.13 -8.85 -15.15
C VAL A 52 -12.50 -8.35 -15.58
N VAL A 53 -13.30 -7.82 -14.65
CA VAL A 53 -14.62 -7.25 -14.96
C VAL A 53 -14.49 -6.05 -15.89
N HIS A 54 -13.54 -5.14 -15.62
CA HIS A 54 -13.27 -3.98 -16.46
C HIS A 54 -12.85 -4.38 -17.87
N ALA A 55 -11.88 -5.30 -18.01
CA ALA A 55 -11.42 -5.79 -19.30
C ALA A 55 -12.51 -6.56 -20.07
N ALA A 56 -13.34 -7.35 -19.40
CA ALA A 56 -14.43 -8.08 -20.05
C ALA A 56 -15.53 -7.14 -20.56
N GLY A 57 -15.86 -6.10 -19.79
CA GLY A 57 -16.81 -5.05 -20.21
C GLY A 57 -16.28 -4.25 -21.41
N GLY A 58 -15.05 -3.77 -21.32
CA GLY A 58 -14.41 -2.98 -22.37
C GLY A 58 -14.19 -3.78 -23.65
N MET A 59 -13.76 -5.04 -23.55
CA MET A 59 -13.59 -5.92 -24.72
C MET A 59 -14.90 -6.11 -25.49
N ARG A 60 -16.03 -6.26 -24.78
CA ARG A 60 -17.33 -6.43 -25.43
C ARG A 60 -17.70 -5.19 -26.24
N LEU A 61 -17.59 -4.01 -25.64
CA LEU A 61 -17.86 -2.75 -26.33
C LEU A 61 -16.91 -2.52 -27.52
N TYR A 62 -15.62 -2.78 -27.32
CA TYR A 62 -14.61 -2.68 -28.37
C TYR A 62 -14.91 -3.61 -29.56
N ASN A 63 -15.35 -4.84 -29.29
CA ASN A 63 -15.71 -5.79 -30.34
C ASN A 63 -17.01 -5.40 -31.05
N GLU A 64 -17.99 -4.83 -30.36
CA GLU A 64 -19.20 -4.28 -30.98
C GLU A 64 -18.84 -3.17 -31.98
N GLU A 65 -17.92 -2.27 -31.63
CA GLU A 65 -17.41 -1.22 -32.52
C GLU A 65 -16.63 -1.79 -33.71
N GLN A 66 -15.76 -2.78 -33.48
CA GLN A 66 -14.97 -3.41 -34.54
C GLN A 66 -15.87 -4.12 -35.56
N LEU A 67 -16.91 -4.82 -35.09
CA LEU A 67 -17.90 -5.47 -35.97
C LEU A 67 -18.67 -4.44 -36.80
N ALA A 68 -19.06 -3.31 -36.20
CA ALA A 68 -19.70 -2.20 -36.92
C ALA A 68 -18.81 -1.60 -38.02
N LEU A 69 -17.49 -1.66 -37.84
CA LEU A 69 -16.49 -1.21 -38.80
C LEU A 69 -16.01 -2.31 -39.78
N GLY A 70 -16.57 -3.53 -39.69
CA GLY A 70 -16.17 -4.67 -40.52
C GLY A 70 -14.75 -5.20 -40.24
N LYS A 71 -14.23 -4.96 -39.03
CA LYS A 71 -12.90 -5.39 -38.58
C LYS A 71 -12.99 -6.67 -37.76
N GLU A 72 -11.86 -7.36 -37.62
CA GLU A 72 -11.76 -8.53 -36.73
C GLU A 72 -11.91 -8.13 -35.25
N THR A 73 -12.58 -9.00 -34.50
CA THR A 73 -12.74 -8.92 -33.05
C THR A 73 -11.48 -9.42 -32.35
N VAL A 74 -11.20 -8.87 -31.17
CA VAL A 74 -10.08 -9.32 -30.32
C VAL A 74 -10.58 -10.20 -29.18
N GLY A 75 -9.76 -11.17 -28.79
CA GLY A 75 -9.95 -11.92 -27.54
C GLY A 75 -9.50 -11.13 -26.31
N PHE A 76 -9.71 -11.71 -25.12
CA PHE A 76 -9.42 -11.04 -23.84
C PHE A 76 -7.97 -10.58 -23.70
N ALA A 77 -7.01 -11.46 -23.99
CA ALA A 77 -5.59 -11.11 -23.97
C ALA A 77 -5.22 -10.08 -25.06
N GLY A 78 -5.92 -10.12 -26.20
CA GLY A 78 -5.76 -9.12 -27.26
C GLY A 78 -6.22 -7.74 -26.81
N TYR A 79 -7.38 -7.67 -26.14
CA TYR A 79 -7.91 -6.42 -25.61
C TYR A 79 -7.00 -5.78 -24.54
N LEU A 80 -6.40 -6.56 -23.64
CA LEU A 80 -5.41 -6.08 -22.67
C LEU A 80 -4.17 -5.43 -23.32
N GLY A 81 -3.85 -5.83 -24.55
CA GLY A 81 -2.77 -5.23 -25.33
C GLY A 81 -3.16 -3.97 -26.10
N THR A 82 -4.44 -3.58 -26.11
CA THR A 82 -4.92 -2.40 -26.85
C THR A 82 -4.63 -1.11 -26.10
N ALA A 83 -4.41 -0.02 -26.85
CA ALA A 83 -4.32 1.31 -26.26
C ALA A 83 -5.62 1.74 -25.56
N GLN A 84 -6.78 1.26 -26.03
CA GLN A 84 -8.10 1.59 -25.48
C GLN A 84 -8.24 1.14 -24.01
N PHE A 85 -7.88 -0.12 -23.72
CA PHE A 85 -7.91 -0.65 -22.34
C PHE A 85 -7.07 0.21 -21.38
N TRP A 86 -5.84 0.53 -21.78
CA TRP A 86 -4.94 1.34 -20.96
C TRP A 86 -5.41 2.78 -20.85
N PHE A 87 -5.98 3.35 -21.91
CA PHE A 87 -6.54 4.70 -21.89
C PHE A 87 -7.70 4.79 -20.89
N GLU A 88 -8.68 3.89 -20.96
CA GLU A 88 -9.81 3.83 -20.02
C GLU A 88 -9.35 3.58 -18.58
N SER A 89 -8.39 2.67 -18.38
CA SER A 89 -7.80 2.38 -17.07
C SER A 89 -7.09 3.59 -16.47
N LEU A 90 -6.29 4.31 -17.28
CA LEU A 90 -5.55 5.48 -16.84
C LEU A 90 -6.46 6.69 -16.63
N GLN A 91 -7.55 6.82 -17.38
CA GLN A 91 -8.58 7.82 -17.12
C GLN A 91 -9.25 7.60 -15.76
N ASN A 92 -9.58 6.36 -15.42
CA ASN A 92 -10.13 6.02 -14.10
C ASN A 92 -9.17 6.37 -12.95
N TRP A 93 -7.86 6.30 -13.17
CA TRP A 93 -6.83 6.66 -12.17
C TRP A 93 -6.31 8.10 -12.28
N GLN A 94 -6.79 8.86 -13.27
CA GLN A 94 -6.25 10.18 -13.62
C GLN A 94 -6.23 11.13 -12.42
N SER A 95 -7.35 11.21 -11.70
CA SER A 95 -7.51 12.14 -10.58
C SER A 95 -6.61 11.78 -9.39
N GLU A 96 -6.37 10.49 -9.14
CA GLU A 96 -5.53 10.02 -8.04
C GLU A 96 -4.05 10.32 -8.29
N PHE A 97 -3.56 10.05 -9.51
CA PHE A 97 -2.19 10.42 -9.88
C PHE A 97 -1.98 11.93 -9.83
N LEU A 98 -2.95 12.71 -10.31
CA LEU A 98 -2.88 14.16 -10.21
C LEU A 98 -2.83 14.60 -8.74
N ALA A 99 -3.68 14.05 -7.87
CA ALA A 99 -3.69 14.38 -6.45
C ALA A 99 -2.35 14.02 -5.76
N ILE A 100 -1.78 12.84 -6.05
CA ILE A 100 -0.48 12.42 -5.51
C ILE A 100 0.65 13.30 -6.05
N ALA A 101 0.69 13.55 -7.37
CA ALA A 101 1.68 14.41 -7.99
C ALA A 101 1.61 15.85 -7.44
N SER A 102 0.41 16.41 -7.34
CA SER A 102 0.18 17.70 -6.70
C SER A 102 0.66 17.71 -5.25
N LYS A 103 0.41 16.67 -4.46
CA LYS A 103 0.88 16.57 -3.07
C LYS A 103 2.41 16.59 -2.98
N VAL A 104 3.11 15.89 -3.87
CA VAL A 104 4.58 15.87 -3.91
C VAL A 104 5.15 17.21 -4.39
N ILE A 105 4.59 17.79 -5.46
CA ILE A 105 5.03 19.08 -5.99
C ILE A 105 4.77 20.19 -4.95
N LEU A 106 3.55 20.26 -4.41
CA LEU A 106 3.21 21.25 -3.39
C LEU A 106 4.03 21.07 -2.12
N SER A 107 4.43 19.85 -1.70
CA SER A 107 5.30 19.68 -0.53
C SER A 107 6.75 20.15 -0.78
N ILE A 108 7.22 20.10 -2.03
CA ILE A 108 8.52 20.65 -2.44
C ILE A 108 8.46 22.19 -2.52
N PHE A 109 7.43 22.74 -3.18
CA PHE A 109 7.31 24.18 -3.44
C PHE A 109 6.72 24.97 -2.27
N LEU A 110 5.71 24.44 -1.58
CA LEU A 110 5.23 24.96 -0.30
C LEU A 110 5.95 24.25 0.84
N ARG A 111 7.20 24.65 1.08
CA ARG A 111 7.75 24.52 2.43
C ARG A 111 7.01 25.52 3.31
N GLN A 112 5.93 25.09 3.98
CA GLN A 112 5.29 25.93 4.98
C GLN A 112 6.34 26.34 6.02
N ARG A 113 6.71 27.63 6.02
CA ARG A 113 7.45 28.25 7.12
C ARG A 113 6.48 28.32 8.32
N GLY A 114 6.75 27.51 9.33
CA GLY A 114 6.05 27.58 10.62
C GLY A 114 5.31 26.31 11.03
N SER A 115 5.97 25.15 11.03
CA SER A 115 5.52 24.08 11.94
C SER A 115 5.78 24.55 13.38
N PRO A 116 4.77 24.62 14.27
CA PRO A 116 4.95 24.93 15.68
C PRO A 116 5.64 23.80 16.49
N GLU A 117 5.89 22.63 15.90
CA GLU A 117 6.35 21.43 16.61
C GLU A 117 7.83 21.09 16.37
N SER A 118 8.70 22.10 16.25
CA SER A 118 10.12 21.83 16.48
C SER A 118 10.89 23.09 16.84
N LYS A 119 10.89 23.45 18.13
CA LYS A 119 12.07 23.88 18.90
C LYS A 119 11.68 24.37 20.31
N PRO A 120 12.64 24.46 21.24
CA PRO A 120 13.57 23.49 21.83
C PRO A 120 13.40 23.53 23.38
N VAL A 121 14.39 23.04 24.13
CA VAL A 121 14.61 23.29 25.59
C VAL A 121 14.06 22.23 26.54
N ALA A 122 15.00 21.41 27.03
CA ALA A 122 15.16 20.97 28.42
C ALA A 122 13.95 21.12 29.37
N ALA A 123 13.37 19.97 29.75
CA ALA A 123 12.94 19.74 31.13
C ALA A 123 13.76 18.57 31.67
N GLY A 124 14.58 18.86 32.68
CA GLY A 124 15.36 17.85 33.39
C GLY A 124 14.45 16.97 34.24
N MET A 125 14.77 15.68 34.29
CA MET A 125 14.58 14.87 35.49
C MET A 125 15.95 14.31 35.88
N SER A 126 16.83 15.21 36.31
CA SER A 126 17.79 14.85 37.35
C SER A 126 16.98 14.53 38.61
N GLN A 127 17.19 13.32 39.13
CA GLN A 127 16.89 12.89 40.50
C GLN A 127 15.40 12.77 40.87
N THR A 128 14.89 11.54 40.83
CA THR A 128 14.03 11.04 41.90
C THR A 128 14.13 9.52 41.92
N GLY A 129 14.76 9.03 42.99
CA GLY A 129 15.15 7.66 43.22
C GLY A 129 16.16 7.63 44.37
N GLU A 130 15.78 8.26 45.50
CA GLU A 130 16.24 7.80 46.80
C GLU A 130 15.76 6.35 46.92
N GLU A 131 16.70 5.41 46.98
CA GLU A 131 16.49 4.11 47.60
C GLU A 131 17.58 3.97 48.66
N ASP A 132 17.11 3.81 49.89
CA ASP A 132 17.87 3.62 51.14
C ASP A 132 18.84 2.43 51.10
#